data_AF-A0A917X507-F1
#
_entry.id   AF-A0A917X507-F1
#
_cell.length_a   1.000
_cell.length_b   1.000
_cell.length_c   1.000
_cell.angle_alpha   90.00
_cell.angle_beta   90.00
_cell.angle_gamma   90.00
#
_symmetry.space_group_name_H-M   'P 1'
#
loop_
_entity.id
_entity.type
_entity.pdbx_description
1 polymer ?
#
loop_
_entity_poly.entity_id
_entity_poly.type
_entity_poly.pdbx_seq_one_letter_code
_entity_poly.pdbx_strand_id
1 'polypeptide(L)'
;MRRRVEAARDIELLWPNGLGTTLAIASGRALAFRRGVSRPVTSTPQWSAPRGRHAKRELNAAAVAEWLVGQFPAGRYGGLVLGSPHGAAVHLALALGVPWLPVAFEVPTPEVASGEHPTTDGLRHARDILDANPDVTVRQVYDPVWRGWSGTTAAYAVVRWQRLPPAYREFLADRLTPDAPVLVVRDVSRWLTVPGDGGYTFQLGSRASGLTPGDYYDRSDKGESGDGRPEDSDGERCVDRGLVEELRRYATAHSHPVRQVLYRHPDVLSGAVADLYREWLREGDRTGNRLAVECGRLLDPWHVLRAGLVPYWAEYPLRSAVRSLSWWLAGSEPFTSIDVFPEPPGMPLPTVAHLSEWEAVASFATRHGLVDRRCARAYPSGMVPAHHATQALRSHPYDLPYLPHVDPDAALSALAQSAQADGLLVL
;
A
#
# COMPACT_ATOMS: atom_id res chain seq x y z
N MET A 1 14.10 30.00 -21.32
CA MET A 1 13.54 28.63 -21.50
C MET A 1 14.40 27.55 -20.83
N ARG A 2 14.85 27.77 -19.57
CA ARG A 2 15.76 26.86 -18.83
C ARG A 2 15.45 26.76 -17.31
N ARG A 3 14.23 27.11 -16.88
CA ARG A 3 13.79 27.10 -15.46
C ARG A 3 12.60 26.16 -15.16
N ARG A 4 12.30 25.20 -16.04
CA ARG A 4 11.13 24.29 -15.88
C ARG A 4 11.48 22.82 -15.59
N VAL A 5 12.74 22.48 -15.34
CA VAL A 5 13.18 21.08 -15.16
C VAL A 5 13.65 20.79 -13.73
N GLU A 6 13.95 21.79 -12.89
CA GLU A 6 14.46 21.56 -11.53
C GLU A 6 13.36 21.31 -10.48
N ALA A 7 12.10 21.71 -10.74
CA ALA A 7 10.99 21.45 -9.80
C ALA A 7 10.57 19.97 -9.71
N ALA A 8 11.07 19.09 -10.59
CA ALA A 8 10.73 17.66 -10.57
C ALA A 8 11.69 16.82 -9.70
N ARG A 9 12.82 17.39 -9.24
CA ARG A 9 13.80 16.66 -8.42
C ARG A 9 13.58 16.78 -6.91
N ASP A 10 12.90 17.82 -6.46
CA ASP A 10 12.64 18.04 -5.03
C ASP A 10 11.28 17.48 -4.55
N ILE A 11 10.50 16.89 -5.47
CA ILE A 11 9.18 16.30 -5.16
C ILE A 11 9.29 14.89 -4.55
N GLU A 12 10.42 14.19 -4.73
CA GLU A 12 10.60 12.83 -4.20
C GLU A 12 10.92 12.78 -2.70
N LEU A 13 11.17 13.92 -2.03
CA LEU A 13 11.73 13.94 -0.67
C LEU A 13 10.82 14.50 0.43
N LEU A 14 9.69 15.13 0.12
CA LEU A 14 8.82 15.69 1.16
C LEU A 14 7.34 15.51 0.80
N TRP A 15 6.76 14.46 1.40
CA TRP A 15 5.36 14.46 1.86
C TRP A 15 4.21 14.15 0.88
N PRO A 16 3.24 13.31 1.28
CA PRO A 16 3.40 12.08 2.04
C PRO A 16 3.71 10.94 1.05
N ASN A 17 4.98 10.51 1.02
CA ASN A 17 5.40 9.30 0.27
C ASN A 17 5.03 8.01 1.02
N GLY A 18 3.91 8.04 1.74
CA GLY A 18 3.33 6.86 2.37
C GLY A 18 2.96 5.82 1.34
N LEU A 19 2.97 4.55 1.74
CA LEU A 19 2.63 3.45 0.85
C LEU A 19 1.20 3.62 0.31
N GLY A 20 0.23 3.94 1.17
CA GLY A 20 -1.17 4.13 0.75
C GLY A 20 -1.35 5.25 -0.27
N THR A 21 -0.68 6.39 -0.06
CA THR A 21 -0.70 7.52 -1.00
C THR A 21 -0.08 7.13 -2.36
N THR A 22 1.06 6.45 -2.33
CA THR A 22 1.75 5.98 -3.54
C THR A 22 0.87 5.04 -4.35
N LEU A 23 0.21 4.11 -3.67
CA LEU A 23 -0.72 3.15 -4.27
C LEU A 23 -1.96 3.83 -4.86
N ALA A 24 -2.49 4.88 -4.22
CA ALA A 24 -3.63 5.64 -4.73
C ALA A 24 -3.29 6.37 -6.04
N ILE A 25 -2.12 7.02 -6.08
CA ILE A 25 -1.60 7.65 -7.31
C ILE A 25 -1.41 6.61 -8.42
N ALA A 26 -0.81 5.45 -8.09
CA ALA A 26 -0.59 4.37 -9.05
C ALA A 26 -1.93 3.84 -9.61
N SER A 27 -2.92 3.62 -8.75
CA SER A 27 -4.28 3.20 -9.11
C SER A 27 -4.96 4.19 -10.04
N GLY A 28 -5.02 5.47 -9.65
CA GLY A 28 -5.66 6.53 -10.45
C GLY A 28 -5.01 6.70 -11.83
N ARG A 29 -3.68 6.66 -11.89
CA ARG A 29 -2.93 6.67 -13.16
C ARG A 29 -3.25 5.45 -14.02
N ALA A 30 -3.25 4.27 -13.43
CA ALA A 30 -3.51 3.03 -14.16
C ALA A 30 -4.92 3.03 -14.76
N LEU A 31 -5.92 3.49 -14.00
CA LEU A 31 -7.29 3.60 -14.45
C LEU A 31 -7.47 4.67 -15.54
N ALA A 32 -6.77 5.80 -15.42
CA ALA A 32 -6.75 6.83 -16.48
C ALA A 32 -6.17 6.28 -17.79
N PHE A 33 -5.04 5.57 -17.75
CA PHE A 33 -4.47 4.94 -18.93
C PHE A 33 -5.38 3.86 -19.52
N ARG A 34 -6.01 3.02 -18.69
CA ARG A 34 -6.99 2.02 -19.14
C ARG A 34 -8.20 2.65 -19.83
N ARG A 35 -8.61 3.85 -19.42
CA ARG A 35 -9.69 4.63 -20.04
C ARG A 35 -9.24 5.49 -21.23
N GLY A 36 -7.98 5.43 -21.64
CA GLY A 36 -7.44 6.28 -22.72
C GLY A 36 -7.38 7.77 -22.38
N VAL A 37 -7.42 8.12 -21.09
CA VAL A 37 -7.39 9.50 -20.60
C VAL A 37 -5.95 9.89 -20.29
N SER A 38 -5.53 11.07 -20.75
CA SER A 38 -4.24 11.64 -20.35
C SER A 38 -4.23 11.91 -18.84
N ARG A 39 -3.11 11.62 -18.18
CA ARG A 39 -2.93 11.68 -16.72
C ARG A 39 -3.78 12.77 -16.03
N PRO A 40 -4.63 12.43 -15.04
CA PRO A 40 -5.15 13.44 -14.13
C PRO A 40 -3.95 14.04 -13.38
N VAL A 41 -3.65 15.30 -13.65
CA VAL A 41 -2.65 16.05 -12.90
C VAL A 41 -3.39 16.81 -11.82
N THR A 42 -3.59 16.18 -10.68
CA THR A 42 -3.91 16.92 -9.46
C THR A 42 -2.60 17.28 -8.78
N SER A 43 -2.37 18.59 -8.63
CA SER A 43 -1.29 19.11 -7.79
C SER A 43 -1.39 18.47 -6.40
N THR A 44 -0.25 18.18 -5.77
CA THR A 44 -0.23 17.79 -4.35
C THR A 44 -1.05 18.80 -3.53
N PRO A 45 -1.75 18.34 -2.47
CA PRO A 45 -2.54 19.25 -1.65
C PRO A 45 -1.58 20.29 -1.08
N GLN A 46 -1.87 21.57 -1.32
CA GLN A 46 -1.03 22.65 -0.80
C GLN A 46 -1.33 22.82 0.68
N TRP A 47 -0.31 22.59 1.50
CA TRP A 47 -0.36 22.89 2.92
C TRP A 47 -0.26 24.40 3.10
N SER A 48 -1.23 25.02 3.77
CA SER A 48 -1.16 26.43 4.16
C SER A 48 -0.17 26.58 5.30
N ALA A 49 1.06 27.03 5.00
CA ALA A 49 1.97 27.55 6.01
C ALA A 49 1.77 29.07 6.13
N PRO A 50 1.53 29.61 7.34
CA PRO A 50 1.80 31.03 7.59
C PRO A 50 3.29 31.30 7.32
N ARG A 51 3.62 32.40 6.63
CA ARG A 51 5.03 32.78 6.42
C ARG A 51 5.65 33.21 7.75
N GLY A 52 6.55 32.41 8.31
CA GLY A 52 7.32 32.75 9.52
C GLY A 52 8.20 31.60 10.02
N ARG A 53 9.24 31.90 10.81
CA ARG A 53 10.18 30.91 11.39
C ARG A 53 9.54 29.97 12.44
N HIS A 54 8.25 30.16 12.74
CA HIS A 54 7.47 29.40 13.74
C HIS A 54 6.12 28.90 13.18
N ALA A 55 6.00 28.73 11.87
CA ALA A 55 4.75 28.25 11.26
C ALA A 55 4.43 26.82 11.74
N LYS A 56 3.46 26.68 12.65
CA LYS A 56 2.80 25.39 12.88
C LYS A 56 2.22 24.91 11.56
N ARG A 57 2.55 23.67 11.16
CA ARG A 57 1.98 23.03 9.99
C ARG A 57 0.69 22.35 10.41
N GLU A 58 -0.44 22.86 9.97
CA GLU A 58 -1.75 22.23 10.25
C GLU A 58 -2.06 21.19 9.16
N LEU A 59 -2.18 19.92 9.58
CA LEU A 59 -2.65 18.83 8.73
C LEU A 59 -4.18 18.90 8.64
N ASN A 60 -4.73 18.85 7.43
CA ASN A 60 -6.16 18.71 7.19
C ASN A 60 -6.45 17.37 6.49
N ALA A 61 -7.02 16.42 7.23
CA ALA A 61 -7.32 15.08 6.75
C ALA A 61 -8.45 15.05 5.71
N ALA A 62 -9.37 16.02 5.73
CA ALA A 62 -10.41 16.15 4.70
C ALA A 62 -9.81 16.60 3.36
N ALA A 63 -8.87 17.56 3.39
CA ALA A 63 -8.15 18.00 2.19
C ALA A 63 -7.29 16.88 1.59
N VAL A 64 -6.73 15.99 2.42
CA VAL A 64 -6.04 14.77 1.95
C VAL A 64 -7.02 13.83 1.22
N ALA A 65 -8.22 13.62 1.76
CA ALA A 65 -9.24 12.79 1.12
C ALA A 65 -9.70 13.38 -0.23
N GLU A 66 -9.93 14.68 -0.31
CA GLU A 66 -10.26 15.40 -1.56
C GLU A 66 -9.16 15.21 -2.62
N TRP A 67 -7.90 15.36 -2.22
CA TRP A 67 -6.78 15.16 -3.13
C TRP A 67 -6.66 13.71 -3.62
N LEU A 68 -6.92 12.73 -2.75
CA LEU A 68 -6.91 11.31 -3.10
C LEU A 68 -7.99 10.96 -4.13
N VAL A 69 -9.24 11.40 -3.93
CA VAL A 69 -10.31 11.18 -4.92
C VAL A 69 -10.03 11.91 -6.24
N GLY A 70 -9.32 13.04 -6.18
CA GLY A 70 -8.83 13.78 -7.34
C GLY A 70 -7.78 13.05 -8.18
N GLN A 71 -7.25 11.89 -7.74
CA GLN A 71 -6.35 11.07 -8.56
C GLN A 71 -7.09 10.27 -9.65
N PHE A 72 -8.41 10.15 -9.56
CA PHE A 72 -9.20 9.29 -10.44
C PHE A 72 -9.83 10.09 -11.60
N PRO A 73 -9.85 9.54 -12.83
CA PRO A 73 -10.46 10.21 -13.98
C PRO A 73 -11.96 10.45 -13.77
N ALA A 74 -12.56 11.34 -14.53
CA ALA A 74 -14.03 11.53 -14.52
C ALA A 74 -14.78 10.28 -15.06
N GLY A 75 -16.11 10.23 -14.84
CA GLY A 75 -17.01 9.17 -15.34
C GLY A 75 -17.30 8.05 -14.35
N ARG A 76 -18.50 7.45 -14.37
CA ARG A 76 -18.96 6.52 -13.31
C ARG A 76 -18.17 5.21 -13.27
N TYR A 77 -18.23 4.51 -12.15
CA TYR A 77 -17.57 3.23 -11.88
C TYR A 77 -18.57 2.17 -11.44
N GLY A 78 -18.39 0.94 -11.90
CA GLY A 78 -19.19 -0.22 -11.52
C GLY A 78 -18.85 -0.79 -10.14
N GLY A 79 -18.10 -0.07 -9.31
CA GLY A 79 -17.70 -0.50 -7.97
C GLY A 79 -16.60 0.39 -7.39
N LEU A 80 -16.15 0.03 -6.19
CA LEU A 80 -15.02 0.64 -5.49
C LEU A 80 -14.28 -0.42 -4.68
N VAL A 81 -12.95 -0.39 -4.71
CA VAL A 81 -12.13 -1.05 -3.69
C VAL A 81 -11.61 0.02 -2.74
N LEU A 82 -11.63 -0.24 -1.44
CA LEU A 82 -10.98 0.62 -0.46
C LEU A 82 -10.42 -0.19 0.70
N GLY A 83 -9.42 0.34 1.39
CA GLY A 83 -8.94 -0.30 2.62
C GLY A 83 -7.44 -0.15 2.88
N SER A 84 -6.89 -1.17 3.53
CA SER A 84 -5.48 -1.23 3.92
C SER A 84 -4.56 -1.09 2.70
N PRO A 85 -3.44 -0.35 2.82
CA PRO A 85 -2.52 -0.15 1.71
C PRO A 85 -1.88 -1.48 1.29
N HIS A 86 -2.17 -1.93 0.06
CA HIS A 86 -1.67 -3.19 -0.47
C HIS A 86 -1.58 -3.16 -2.00
N GLY A 87 -0.42 -3.50 -2.59
CA GLY A 87 -0.24 -3.48 -4.04
C GLY A 87 -1.17 -4.44 -4.78
N ALA A 88 -1.38 -5.64 -4.27
CA ALA A 88 -2.34 -6.58 -4.86
C ALA A 88 -3.80 -6.08 -4.82
N ALA A 89 -4.18 -5.23 -3.84
CA ALA A 89 -5.52 -4.63 -3.83
C ALA A 89 -5.68 -3.59 -4.96
N VAL A 90 -4.59 -2.91 -5.34
CA VAL A 90 -4.58 -2.02 -6.50
C VAL A 90 -4.71 -2.81 -7.80
N HIS A 91 -4.01 -3.94 -7.93
CA HIS A 91 -4.18 -4.85 -9.08
C HIS A 91 -5.59 -5.42 -9.15
N LEU A 92 -6.16 -5.87 -8.04
CA LEU A 92 -7.55 -6.32 -7.97
C LEU A 92 -8.52 -5.21 -8.44
N ALA A 93 -8.38 -3.99 -7.93
CA ALA A 93 -9.19 -2.86 -8.36
C ALA A 93 -9.03 -2.58 -9.87
N LEU A 94 -7.80 -2.68 -10.38
CA LEU A 94 -7.55 -2.53 -11.80
C LEU A 94 -8.24 -3.62 -12.62
N ALA A 95 -8.19 -4.89 -12.20
CA ALA A 95 -8.85 -6.01 -12.85
C ALA A 95 -10.37 -5.80 -12.97
N LEU A 96 -10.98 -5.39 -11.86
CA LEU A 96 -12.40 -5.01 -11.74
C LEU A 96 -12.76 -3.72 -12.51
N GLY A 97 -11.77 -2.90 -12.90
CA GLY A 97 -12.02 -1.62 -13.57
C GLY A 97 -12.50 -0.50 -12.67
N VAL A 98 -12.21 -0.59 -11.37
CA VAL A 98 -12.72 0.31 -10.34
C VAL A 98 -11.58 1.06 -9.63
N PRO A 99 -11.88 2.18 -8.95
CA PRO A 99 -10.91 2.90 -8.13
C PRO A 99 -10.44 2.07 -6.92
N TRP A 100 -9.23 2.33 -6.46
CA TRP A 100 -8.75 1.89 -5.14
C TRP A 100 -8.51 3.11 -4.23
N LEU A 101 -9.22 3.22 -3.11
CA LEU A 101 -9.06 4.32 -2.15
C LEU A 101 -8.40 3.86 -0.84
N PRO A 102 -7.35 4.55 -0.36
CA PRO A 102 -6.78 4.23 0.94
C PRO A 102 -7.70 4.72 2.08
N VAL A 103 -7.60 4.09 3.24
CA VAL A 103 -8.34 4.46 4.47
C VAL A 103 -7.46 5.07 5.57
N ALA A 104 -6.19 5.26 5.25
CA ALA A 104 -5.22 5.92 6.10
C ALA A 104 -4.11 6.52 5.23
N PHE A 105 -3.37 7.46 5.80
CA PHE A 105 -2.16 8.01 5.20
C PHE A 105 -1.05 8.18 6.23
N GLU A 106 0.20 8.17 5.78
CA GLU A 106 1.37 8.28 6.64
C GLU A 106 1.97 9.68 6.61
N VAL A 107 2.38 10.13 7.79
CA VAL A 107 2.94 11.45 8.09
C VAL A 107 4.31 11.20 8.72
N PRO A 108 5.42 11.43 8.01
CA PRO A 108 6.75 11.34 8.60
C PRO A 108 6.90 12.20 9.86
N THR A 109 7.51 11.65 10.91
CA THR A 109 7.74 12.35 12.18
C THR A 109 9.23 12.35 12.54
N PRO A 110 10.06 13.11 11.80
CA PRO A 110 11.52 13.08 11.99
C PRO A 110 11.96 13.49 13.40
N GLU A 111 11.21 14.38 14.05
CA GLU A 111 11.47 14.78 15.43
C GLU A 111 11.37 13.59 16.39
N VAL A 112 10.37 12.72 16.20
CA VAL A 112 10.19 11.48 16.98
C VAL A 112 11.32 10.49 16.67
N ALA A 113 11.72 10.36 15.40
CA ALA A 113 12.80 9.46 15.00
C ALA A 113 14.15 9.83 15.64
N SER A 114 14.40 11.14 15.79
CA SER A 114 15.62 11.66 16.43
C SER A 114 15.51 11.83 17.95
N GLY A 115 14.30 11.75 18.51
CA GLY A 115 14.01 12.06 19.91
C GLY A 115 14.60 11.07 20.90
N GLU A 116 14.80 11.53 22.14
CA GLU A 116 15.19 10.68 23.27
C GLU A 116 13.99 9.97 23.90
N HIS A 117 12.79 10.51 23.72
CA HIS A 117 11.55 10.00 24.31
C HIS A 117 10.46 9.84 23.23
N PRO A 118 10.60 8.85 22.32
CA PRO A 118 9.73 8.72 21.15
C PRO A 118 8.24 8.61 21.48
N THR A 119 7.88 8.01 22.62
CA THR A 119 6.49 7.93 23.08
C THR A 119 5.89 9.30 23.40
N THR A 120 6.61 10.12 24.16
CA THR A 120 6.18 11.47 24.57
C THR A 120 6.22 12.44 23.39
N ASP A 121 7.26 12.34 22.55
CA ASP A 121 7.40 13.14 21.34
C ASP A 121 6.29 12.82 20.33
N GLY A 122 5.97 11.54 20.16
CA GLY A 122 4.86 11.06 19.34
C GLY A 122 3.50 11.59 19.81
N LEU A 123 3.24 11.53 21.12
CA LEU A 123 2.00 12.04 21.70
C LEU A 123 1.86 13.55 21.46
N ARG A 124 2.96 14.30 21.65
CA ARG A 124 2.97 15.75 21.38
C ARG A 124 2.64 16.05 19.93
N HIS A 125 3.24 15.32 18.98
CA HIS A 125 2.97 15.51 17.55
C HIS A 125 1.53 15.12 17.18
N ALA A 126 1.02 14.02 17.73
CA ALA A 126 -0.32 13.53 17.46
C ALA A 126 -1.42 14.47 17.96
N ARG A 127 -1.21 15.17 19.09
CA ARG A 127 -2.18 16.15 19.61
C ARG A 127 -2.49 17.26 18.60
N ASP A 128 -1.45 17.84 17.98
CA ASP A 128 -1.65 18.87 16.95
C ASP A 128 -2.48 18.33 15.75
N ILE A 129 -2.33 17.04 15.40
CA ILE A 129 -3.13 16.41 14.34
C ILE A 129 -4.57 16.18 14.79
N LEU A 130 -4.77 15.60 15.98
CA LEU A 130 -6.08 15.24 16.51
C LEU A 130 -6.94 16.48 16.79
N ASP A 131 -6.34 17.54 17.32
CA ASP A 131 -7.04 18.82 17.60
C ASP A 131 -7.57 19.46 16.31
N ALA A 132 -6.85 19.32 15.19
CA ALA A 132 -7.25 19.82 13.89
C ALA A 132 -8.20 18.87 13.12
N ASN A 133 -8.29 17.59 13.53
CA ASN A 133 -8.98 16.54 12.79
C ASN A 133 -9.77 15.62 13.74
N PRO A 134 -10.99 16.01 14.17
CA PRO A 134 -11.74 15.25 15.18
C PRO A 134 -12.23 13.87 14.71
N ASP A 135 -12.24 13.59 13.41
CA ASP A 135 -12.74 12.34 12.83
C ASP A 135 -11.61 11.35 12.47
N VAL A 136 -10.41 11.50 13.05
CA VAL A 136 -9.27 10.58 12.80
C VAL A 136 -8.72 9.97 14.09
N THR A 137 -8.12 8.79 13.98
CA THR A 137 -7.14 8.29 14.96
C THR A 137 -5.72 8.55 14.46
N VAL A 138 -4.80 8.67 15.39
CA VAL A 138 -3.37 8.76 15.09
C VAL A 138 -2.63 7.63 15.77
N ARG A 139 -1.87 6.88 15.00
CA ARG A 139 -0.90 5.93 15.53
C ARG A 139 0.50 6.40 15.24
N GLN A 140 1.27 6.70 16.29
CA GLN A 140 2.70 6.87 16.13
C GLN A 140 3.35 5.49 16.04
N VAL A 141 4.00 5.21 14.91
CA VAL A 141 4.90 4.07 14.74
C VAL A 141 6.32 4.57 14.96
N TYR A 142 7.07 3.86 15.80
CA TYR A 142 8.50 4.08 16.01
C TYR A 142 9.22 2.74 15.93
N ASP A 143 10.17 2.62 15.01
CA ASP A 143 10.93 1.39 14.83
C ASP A 143 12.43 1.67 15.02
N PRO A 144 12.99 1.35 16.21
CA PRO A 144 14.37 1.68 16.56
C PRO A 144 15.40 0.96 15.70
N VAL A 145 15.01 -0.11 14.98
CA VAL A 145 15.90 -0.82 14.05
C VAL A 145 16.42 0.10 12.95
N TRP A 146 15.62 1.10 12.56
CA TRP A 146 15.97 2.05 11.52
C TRP A 146 16.62 3.33 12.07
N ARG A 147 16.87 3.42 13.38
CA ARG A 147 17.44 4.62 14.00
C ARG A 147 18.84 4.93 13.43
N GLY A 148 19.10 6.20 13.15
CA GLY A 148 20.37 6.66 12.59
C GLY A 148 20.52 6.43 11.08
N TRP A 149 19.58 5.73 10.44
CA TRP A 149 19.49 5.71 8.99
C TRP A 149 18.90 7.03 8.47
N SER A 150 19.40 7.50 7.32
CA SER A 150 19.05 8.80 6.71
C SER A 150 17.59 8.95 6.23
N GLY A 151 16.69 8.03 6.60
CA GLY A 151 15.31 7.96 6.14
C GLY A 151 14.27 8.23 7.22
N THR A 152 13.10 8.66 6.80
CA THR A 152 11.88 8.82 7.63
C THR A 152 11.28 7.49 8.11
N THR A 153 11.96 6.37 7.86
CA THR A 153 11.49 5.00 8.13
C THR A 153 11.45 4.68 9.63
N ALA A 154 12.26 5.36 10.43
CA ALA A 154 12.35 5.11 11.88
C ALA A 154 11.12 5.61 12.65
N ALA A 155 10.41 6.63 12.18
CA ALA A 155 9.20 7.10 12.84
C ALA A 155 8.23 7.80 11.88
N TYR A 156 6.96 7.44 11.99
CA TYR A 156 5.88 8.06 11.24
C TYR A 156 4.55 7.91 11.98
N ALA A 157 3.65 8.86 11.78
CA ALA A 157 2.27 8.79 12.23
C ALA A 157 1.39 8.20 11.13
N VAL A 158 0.61 7.17 11.45
CA VAL A 158 -0.48 6.66 10.62
C VAL A 158 -1.76 7.36 11.04
N VAL A 159 -2.30 8.20 10.16
CA VAL A 159 -3.56 8.91 10.37
C VAL A 159 -4.66 8.11 9.69
N ARG A 160 -5.60 7.57 10.47
CA ARG A 160 -6.72 6.76 9.97
C ARG A 160 -8.01 7.52 10.15
N TRP A 161 -8.85 7.55 9.13
CA TRP A 161 -10.20 8.07 9.31
C TRP A 161 -11.02 7.11 10.16
N GLN A 162 -11.68 7.63 11.20
CA GLN A 162 -12.69 6.90 11.99
C GLN A 162 -14.06 6.96 11.32
N ARG A 163 -14.25 7.92 10.42
CA ARG A 163 -15.50 8.19 9.71
C ARG A 163 -15.25 8.43 8.24
N LEU A 164 -16.23 8.10 7.41
CA LEU A 164 -16.14 8.25 5.98
C LEU A 164 -16.01 9.74 5.63
N PRO A 165 -14.86 10.18 5.07
CA PRO A 165 -14.63 11.58 4.77
C PRO A 165 -15.68 12.14 3.80
N PRO A 166 -16.03 13.44 3.88
CA PRO A 166 -16.98 14.06 2.96
C PRO A 166 -16.67 13.78 1.49
N ALA A 167 -15.41 13.95 1.08
CA ALA A 167 -14.96 13.66 -0.28
C ALA A 167 -15.20 12.21 -0.73
N TYR A 168 -15.12 11.24 0.20
CA TYR A 168 -15.38 9.83 -0.11
C TYR A 168 -16.89 9.57 -0.21
N ARG A 169 -17.73 10.23 0.60
CA ARG A 169 -19.20 10.16 0.47
C ARG A 169 -19.67 10.71 -0.86
N GLU A 170 -19.18 11.89 -1.22
CA GLU A 170 -19.45 12.52 -2.51
C GLU A 170 -18.98 11.62 -3.66
N PHE A 171 -17.78 11.04 -3.54
CA PHE A 171 -17.29 10.08 -4.52
C PHE A 171 -18.23 8.87 -4.67
N LEU A 172 -18.69 8.28 -3.58
CA LEU A 172 -19.64 7.16 -3.63
C LEU A 172 -20.95 7.58 -4.31
N ALA A 173 -21.52 8.72 -3.93
CA ALA A 173 -22.80 9.22 -4.48
C ALA A 173 -22.71 9.57 -5.97
N ASP A 174 -21.67 10.27 -6.37
CA ASP A 174 -21.58 10.87 -7.71
C ASP A 174 -20.87 9.97 -8.72
N ARG A 175 -19.97 9.11 -8.24
CA ARG A 175 -19.04 8.37 -9.10
C ARG A 175 -19.37 6.89 -9.19
N LEU A 176 -20.17 6.31 -8.31
CA LEU A 176 -20.65 4.94 -8.49
C LEU A 176 -21.90 4.86 -9.37
N THR A 177 -22.03 3.77 -10.12
CA THR A 177 -23.31 3.40 -10.73
C THR A 177 -24.26 2.87 -9.66
N PRO A 178 -25.58 2.89 -9.89
CA PRO A 178 -26.52 2.22 -9.01
C PRO A 178 -26.10 0.78 -8.73
N ASP A 179 -26.31 0.32 -7.50
CA ASP A 179 -26.03 -1.05 -7.02
C ASP A 179 -24.57 -1.52 -7.13
N ALA A 180 -23.64 -0.60 -7.44
CA ALA A 180 -22.22 -0.91 -7.57
C ALA A 180 -21.65 -1.45 -6.23
N PRO A 181 -20.95 -2.59 -6.22
CA PRO A 181 -20.37 -3.15 -5.01
C PRO A 181 -19.21 -2.30 -4.47
N VAL A 182 -19.10 -2.30 -3.14
CA VAL A 182 -17.97 -1.73 -2.39
C VAL A 182 -17.21 -2.86 -1.71
N LEU A 183 -15.97 -3.08 -2.16
CA LEU A 183 -15.07 -4.07 -1.61
C LEU A 183 -14.13 -3.43 -0.59
N VAL A 184 -14.11 -3.95 0.64
CA VAL A 184 -13.22 -3.48 1.70
C VAL A 184 -12.08 -4.49 1.91
N VAL A 185 -10.86 -4.10 1.57
CA VAL A 185 -9.67 -4.95 1.74
C VAL A 185 -8.98 -4.60 3.06
N ARG A 186 -8.91 -5.55 4.00
CA ARG A 186 -8.51 -5.27 5.39
C ARG A 186 -7.36 -6.14 5.83
N ASP A 187 -6.27 -5.50 6.24
CA ASP A 187 -5.30 -6.11 7.13
C ASP A 187 -5.97 -6.36 8.49
N VAL A 188 -5.85 -7.57 9.00
CA VAL A 188 -6.30 -7.98 10.34
C VAL A 188 -5.11 -8.39 11.23
N SER A 189 -3.90 -7.96 10.88
CA SER A 189 -2.71 -8.13 11.69
C SER A 189 -2.87 -7.51 13.09
N ARG A 190 -2.18 -8.12 14.05
CA ARG A 190 -2.19 -7.73 15.46
C ARG A 190 -0.82 -7.25 15.87
N TRP A 191 -0.77 -6.26 16.74
CA TRP A 191 0.46 -5.68 17.25
C TRP A 191 0.29 -5.22 18.69
N LEU A 192 1.39 -5.21 19.44
CA LEU A 192 1.39 -4.70 20.81
C LEU A 192 1.60 -3.19 20.80
N THR A 193 0.62 -2.45 21.31
CA THR A 193 0.62 -0.98 21.32
C THR A 193 0.44 -0.44 22.71
N VAL A 194 1.01 0.74 22.97
CA VAL A 194 0.75 1.48 24.20
C VAL A 194 -0.41 2.45 23.93
N PRO A 195 -1.52 2.33 24.68
CA PRO A 195 -2.64 3.24 24.52
C PRO A 195 -2.25 4.65 24.99
N GLY A 196 -2.88 5.67 24.40
CA GLY A 196 -2.84 7.03 24.91
C GLY A 196 -4.18 7.73 24.76
N ASP A 197 -4.20 9.03 25.02
CA ASP A 197 -5.43 9.81 25.11
C ASP A 197 -5.97 10.24 23.73
N GLY A 198 -7.29 10.44 23.64
CA GLY A 198 -7.90 11.19 22.54
C GLY A 198 -7.78 10.55 21.14
N GLY A 199 -7.71 9.22 21.04
CA GLY A 199 -7.55 8.53 19.75
C GLY A 199 -6.09 8.34 19.32
N TYR A 200 -5.14 8.63 20.20
CA TYR A 200 -3.73 8.34 20.02
C TYR A 200 -3.36 6.91 20.45
N THR A 201 -2.48 6.26 19.68
CA THR A 201 -1.80 5.03 20.09
C THR A 201 -0.32 5.09 19.70
N PHE A 202 0.54 4.47 20.50
CA PHE A 202 1.96 4.31 20.19
C PHE A 202 2.28 2.85 19.87
N GLN A 203 3.08 2.63 18.83
CA GLN A 203 3.50 1.32 18.37
C GLN A 203 5.03 1.27 18.31
N LEU A 204 5.62 0.43 19.16
CA LEU A 204 7.03 0.07 19.08
C LEU A 204 7.22 -1.02 18.02
N GLY A 205 8.13 -0.77 17.09
CA GLY A 205 8.39 -1.61 15.94
C GLY A 205 7.39 -1.43 14.81
N SER A 206 7.79 -1.90 13.63
CA SER A 206 6.97 -1.90 12.43
C SER A 206 7.07 -3.24 11.70
N ARG A 207 6.14 -3.51 10.78
CA ARG A 207 6.23 -4.70 9.92
C ARG A 207 7.46 -4.62 8.99
N ALA A 208 7.93 -3.42 8.70
CA ALA A 208 9.02 -3.17 7.75
C ALA A 208 10.35 -3.81 8.18
N SER A 209 10.61 -3.95 9.47
CA SER A 209 11.82 -4.62 9.97
C SER A 209 11.76 -6.14 9.83
N GLY A 210 10.58 -6.74 9.65
CA GLY A 210 10.38 -8.19 9.69
C GLY A 210 10.54 -8.83 11.08
N LEU A 211 10.71 -8.04 12.14
CA LEU A 211 10.66 -8.52 13.51
C LEU A 211 9.20 -8.69 13.97
N THR A 212 8.98 -9.59 14.93
CA THR A 212 7.68 -9.77 15.57
C THR A 212 7.48 -8.77 16.72
N PRO A 213 6.25 -8.53 17.18
CA PRO A 213 6.03 -7.72 18.37
C PRO A 213 6.87 -8.18 19.56
N GLY A 214 6.96 -9.49 19.81
CA GLY A 214 7.75 -10.07 20.92
C GLY A 214 9.23 -9.69 20.87
N ASP A 215 9.83 -9.67 19.67
CA ASP A 215 11.25 -9.31 19.49
C ASP A 215 11.55 -7.89 19.97
N TYR A 216 10.59 -6.95 19.92
CA TYR A 216 10.79 -5.59 20.39
C TYR A 216 10.67 -5.46 21.91
N TYR A 217 9.71 -6.15 22.53
CA TYR A 217 9.50 -6.06 23.98
C TYR A 217 10.51 -6.88 24.77
N ASP A 218 11.05 -7.95 24.20
CA ASP A 218 12.16 -8.71 24.78
C ASP A 218 13.49 -7.93 24.71
N ARG A 219 13.60 -7.00 23.74
CA ARG A 219 14.79 -6.16 23.53
C ARG A 219 14.72 -4.79 24.19
N SER A 220 13.53 -4.29 24.51
CA SER A 220 13.37 -2.97 25.07
C SER A 220 13.90 -2.93 26.50
N ASP A 221 14.99 -2.19 26.73
CA ASP A 221 15.13 -1.48 28.00
C ASP A 221 13.88 -0.62 28.15
N LYS A 222 13.25 -0.64 29.33
CA LYS A 222 11.90 -0.09 29.60
C LYS A 222 11.67 1.38 29.16
N GLY A 223 12.71 2.11 28.75
CA GLY A 223 12.64 3.50 28.31
C GLY A 223 12.03 3.74 26.92
N GLU A 224 12.09 2.79 25.97
CA GLU A 224 11.60 3.03 24.59
C GLU A 224 10.09 2.80 24.42
N SER A 225 9.49 1.94 25.25
CA SER A 225 8.05 1.64 25.25
C SER A 225 7.24 2.69 26.02
N GLY A 226 7.88 3.52 26.85
CA GLY A 226 7.21 4.41 27.81
C GLY A 226 6.60 3.66 29.00
N ASP A 227 5.95 4.40 29.90
CA ASP A 227 5.42 3.87 31.17
C ASP A 227 4.10 3.10 31.04
N GLY A 228 3.45 3.14 29.86
CA GLY A 228 2.17 2.48 29.62
C GLY A 228 2.32 0.99 29.35
N ARG A 229 1.38 0.18 29.86
CA ARG A 229 1.36 -1.26 29.61
C ARG A 229 0.96 -1.54 28.15
N PRO A 230 1.76 -2.30 27.38
CA PRO A 230 1.38 -2.69 26.03
C PRO A 230 0.12 -3.57 26.02
N GLU A 231 -0.76 -3.30 25.07
CA GLU A 231 -2.01 -4.02 24.84
C GLU A 231 -2.04 -4.59 23.41
N ASP A 232 -2.70 -5.74 23.24
CA ASP A 232 -2.92 -6.32 21.93
C ASP A 232 -3.97 -5.51 21.15
N SER A 233 -3.56 -4.90 20.04
CA SER A 233 -4.41 -4.09 19.17
C SER A 233 -4.19 -4.39 17.69
N ASP A 234 -5.01 -3.77 16.84
CA ASP A 234 -4.88 -3.88 15.38
C ASP A 234 -3.54 -3.26 14.94
N GLY A 235 -2.82 -3.82 13.95
CA GLY A 235 -1.50 -3.33 13.50
C GLY A 235 -1.52 -2.02 12.70
N GLU A 236 -0.34 -1.51 12.30
CA GLU A 236 -0.18 -0.22 11.62
C GLU A 236 -0.97 -0.08 10.31
N ARG A 237 -1.17 -1.16 9.54
CA ARG A 237 -1.92 -1.15 8.27
C ARG A 237 -3.41 -1.42 8.40
N CYS A 238 -3.90 -1.73 9.61
CA CYS A 238 -5.31 -2.07 9.81
C CYS A 238 -6.24 -0.87 9.59
N VAL A 239 -7.49 -1.19 9.24
CA VAL A 239 -8.56 -0.22 9.03
C VAL A 239 -9.29 0.06 10.34
N ASP A 240 -9.59 1.33 10.61
CA ASP A 240 -10.40 1.72 11.77
C ASP A 240 -11.80 1.09 11.72
N ARG A 241 -12.26 0.54 12.86
CA ARG A 241 -13.56 -0.14 12.94
C ARG A 241 -14.72 0.81 12.70
N GLY A 242 -14.64 2.04 13.20
CA GLY A 242 -15.68 3.06 13.03
C GLY A 242 -15.91 3.39 11.56
N LEU A 243 -14.83 3.43 10.77
CA LEU A 243 -14.92 3.69 9.33
C LEU A 243 -15.63 2.55 8.61
N VAL A 244 -15.31 1.30 8.93
CA VAL A 244 -15.95 0.12 8.31
C VAL A 244 -17.44 0.09 8.65
N GLU A 245 -17.80 0.37 9.91
CA GLU A 245 -19.20 0.43 10.36
C GLU A 245 -19.98 1.57 9.69
N GLU A 246 -19.39 2.75 9.59
CA GLU A 246 -20.03 3.86 8.90
C GLU A 246 -20.16 3.63 7.40
N LEU A 247 -19.13 3.10 6.74
CA LEU A 247 -19.19 2.73 5.34
C LEU A 247 -20.30 1.72 5.07
N ARG A 248 -20.44 0.68 5.91
CA ARG A 248 -21.53 -0.30 5.78
C ARG A 248 -22.90 0.35 5.92
N ARG A 249 -23.08 1.23 6.90
CA ARG A 249 -24.34 1.96 7.08
C ARG A 249 -24.65 2.85 5.87
N TYR A 250 -23.66 3.62 5.40
CA TYR A 250 -23.79 4.48 4.23
C TYR A 250 -24.13 3.68 2.97
N ALA A 251 -23.36 2.63 2.68
CA ALA A 251 -23.53 1.79 1.51
C ALA A 251 -24.90 1.09 1.51
N THR A 252 -25.33 0.54 2.65
CA THR A 252 -26.66 -0.08 2.80
C THR A 252 -27.78 0.93 2.55
N ALA A 253 -27.65 2.15 3.08
CA ALA A 253 -28.64 3.21 2.87
C ALA A 253 -28.74 3.69 1.40
N HIS A 254 -27.72 3.42 0.59
CA HIS A 254 -27.64 3.83 -0.82
C HIS A 254 -27.58 2.61 -1.78
N SER A 255 -28.02 1.44 -1.32
CA SER A 255 -28.09 0.19 -2.10
C SER A 255 -26.75 -0.30 -2.69
N HIS A 256 -25.62 0.05 -2.08
CA HIS A 256 -24.32 -0.50 -2.46
C HIS A 256 -24.01 -1.74 -1.62
N PRO A 257 -23.90 -2.96 -2.21
CA PRO A 257 -23.52 -4.15 -1.46
C PRO A 257 -22.06 -4.03 -0.99
N VAL A 258 -21.81 -4.32 0.28
CA VAL A 258 -20.46 -4.30 0.86
C VAL A 258 -19.92 -5.72 1.00
N ARG A 259 -18.68 -5.95 0.56
CA ARG A 259 -17.95 -7.22 0.68
C ARG A 259 -16.63 -7.03 1.43
N GLN A 260 -16.35 -7.96 2.34
CA GLN A 260 -15.12 -8.18 3.10
C GLN A 260 -14.03 -8.94 2.33
N VAL A 261 -12.80 -8.45 2.19
CA VAL A 261 -11.61 -9.33 1.99
C VAL A 261 -10.63 -9.06 3.11
N LEU A 262 -10.48 -10.02 4.01
CA LEU A 262 -9.61 -9.92 5.19
C LEU A 262 -8.35 -10.74 4.95
N TYR A 263 -7.19 -10.17 5.24
CA TYR A 263 -5.92 -10.88 5.18
C TYR A 263 -5.09 -10.64 6.44
N ARG A 264 -4.44 -11.69 6.94
CA ARG A 264 -3.49 -11.58 8.07
C ARG A 264 -2.06 -11.35 7.58
N HIS A 265 -1.71 -12.00 6.47
CA HIS A 265 -0.40 -11.92 5.85
C HIS A 265 -0.57 -11.34 4.43
N PRO A 266 0.15 -10.26 4.07
CA PRO A 266 -0.01 -9.58 2.78
C PRO A 266 0.28 -10.53 1.60
N ASP A 267 1.25 -11.43 1.78
CA ASP A 267 1.64 -12.42 0.78
C ASP A 267 0.46 -13.30 0.31
N VAL A 268 -0.49 -13.61 1.19
CA VAL A 268 -1.66 -14.45 0.87
C VAL A 268 -2.61 -13.72 -0.08
N LEU A 269 -2.84 -12.42 0.15
CA LEU A 269 -3.62 -11.60 -0.78
C LEU A 269 -2.91 -11.46 -2.13
N SER A 270 -1.58 -11.32 -2.13
CA SER A 270 -0.80 -11.27 -3.37
C SER A 270 -0.87 -12.57 -4.17
N GLY A 271 -0.74 -13.72 -3.53
CA GLY A 271 -0.90 -15.02 -4.19
C GLY A 271 -2.31 -15.20 -4.78
N ALA A 272 -3.35 -14.91 -4.00
CA ALA A 272 -4.73 -15.06 -4.46
C ALA A 272 -5.08 -14.12 -5.64
N VAL A 273 -4.57 -12.88 -5.63
CA VAL A 273 -4.73 -11.96 -6.77
C VAL A 273 -3.90 -12.41 -7.98
N ALA A 274 -2.73 -13.00 -7.77
CA ALA A 274 -1.92 -13.56 -8.85
C ALA A 274 -2.64 -14.74 -9.53
N ASP A 275 -3.25 -15.63 -8.75
CA ASP A 275 -4.07 -16.74 -9.26
C ASP A 275 -5.26 -16.22 -10.08
N LEU A 276 -5.99 -15.24 -9.54
CA LEU A 276 -7.08 -14.57 -10.25
C LEU A 276 -6.61 -13.96 -11.59
N TYR A 277 -5.47 -13.25 -11.59
CA TYR A 277 -4.94 -12.65 -12.80
C TYR A 277 -4.57 -13.70 -13.85
N ARG A 278 -4.02 -14.83 -13.41
CA ARG A 278 -3.63 -15.92 -14.30
C ARG A 278 -4.84 -16.51 -15.02
N GLU A 279 -5.92 -16.77 -14.30
CA GLU A 279 -7.18 -17.26 -14.86
C GLU A 279 -7.81 -16.22 -15.79
N TRP A 280 -7.94 -14.98 -15.31
CA TRP A 280 -8.50 -13.88 -16.09
C TRP A 280 -7.75 -13.60 -17.40
N LEU A 281 -6.42 -13.65 -17.37
CA LEU A 281 -5.60 -13.50 -18.57
C LEU A 281 -5.85 -14.64 -19.56
N ARG A 282 -6.00 -15.88 -19.09
CA ARG A 282 -6.26 -17.06 -19.94
C ARG A 282 -7.63 -17.01 -20.60
N GLU A 283 -8.65 -16.58 -19.87
CA GLU A 283 -10.00 -16.36 -20.42
C GLU A 283 -9.99 -15.30 -21.52
N GLY A 284 -9.06 -14.34 -21.44
CA GLY A 284 -8.83 -13.33 -22.46
C GLY A 284 -7.87 -13.73 -23.58
N ASP A 285 -7.65 -15.03 -23.83
CA ASP A 285 -6.71 -15.56 -24.82
C ASP A 285 -5.25 -15.09 -24.60
N ARG A 286 -4.82 -14.95 -23.35
CA ARG A 286 -3.40 -14.74 -22.99
C ARG A 286 -2.82 -15.95 -22.31
N THR A 287 -1.49 -15.99 -22.25
CA THR A 287 -0.80 -17.15 -21.69
C THR A 287 -1.00 -17.27 -20.18
N GLY A 288 -1.13 -16.13 -19.48
CA GLY A 288 -1.16 -16.08 -18.01
C GLY A 288 0.11 -16.65 -17.36
N ASN A 289 1.21 -16.80 -18.10
CA ASN A 289 2.40 -17.53 -17.66
C ASN A 289 3.66 -16.65 -17.65
N ARG A 290 3.51 -15.33 -17.51
CA ARG A 290 4.60 -14.39 -17.27
C ARG A 290 4.28 -13.59 -16.01
N LEU A 291 5.24 -13.45 -15.13
CA LEU A 291 5.07 -12.89 -13.80
C LEU A 291 5.90 -11.62 -13.62
N ALA A 292 5.31 -10.59 -13.03
CA ALA A 292 6.00 -9.45 -12.46
C ALA A 292 5.94 -9.54 -10.93
N VAL A 293 7.10 -9.71 -10.30
CA VAL A 293 7.25 -9.64 -8.84
C VAL A 293 7.63 -8.22 -8.47
N GLU A 294 6.67 -7.49 -7.92
CA GLU A 294 6.79 -6.12 -7.46
C GLU A 294 7.06 -6.07 -5.95
N CYS A 295 7.71 -5.00 -5.48
CA CYS A 295 8.05 -4.85 -4.06
C CYS A 295 7.91 -3.40 -3.60
N GLY A 296 7.21 -3.19 -2.47
CA GLY A 296 7.00 -1.89 -1.86
C GLY A 296 6.43 -0.88 -2.86
N ARG A 297 7.20 0.18 -3.13
CA ARG A 297 6.82 1.28 -4.04
C ARG A 297 7.22 1.05 -5.50
N LEU A 298 7.94 -0.04 -5.80
CA LEU A 298 8.31 -0.42 -7.17
C LEU A 298 7.19 -1.26 -7.78
N LEU A 299 6.13 -0.59 -8.22
CA LEU A 299 5.00 -1.19 -8.92
C LEU A 299 4.49 -0.33 -10.08
N ASP A 300 3.91 -0.98 -11.09
CA ASP A 300 3.13 -0.32 -12.15
C ASP A 300 1.96 -1.20 -12.63
N PRO A 301 0.79 -1.08 -11.98
CA PRO A 301 -0.38 -1.90 -12.31
C PRO A 301 -0.80 -1.84 -13.77
N TRP A 302 -0.69 -0.67 -14.40
CA TRP A 302 -1.04 -0.53 -15.82
C TRP A 302 -0.08 -1.28 -16.72
N HIS A 303 1.23 -1.13 -16.52
CA HIS A 303 2.20 -1.73 -17.42
C HIS A 303 2.28 -3.25 -17.23
N VAL A 304 2.00 -3.77 -16.04
CA VAL A 304 1.74 -5.20 -15.78
C VAL A 304 0.56 -5.70 -16.60
N LEU A 305 -0.61 -5.07 -16.44
CA LEU A 305 -1.82 -5.47 -17.16
C LEU A 305 -1.60 -5.43 -18.67
N ARG A 306 -1.18 -4.27 -19.19
CA ARG A 306 -0.96 -4.04 -20.63
C ARG A 306 0.01 -5.05 -21.27
N ALA A 307 1.02 -5.49 -20.52
CA ALA A 307 1.98 -6.49 -20.97
C ALA A 307 1.50 -7.94 -20.75
N GLY A 308 0.27 -8.16 -20.26
CA GLY A 308 -0.27 -9.49 -19.98
C GLY A 308 0.56 -10.25 -18.94
N LEU A 309 1.01 -9.56 -17.89
CA LEU A 309 1.77 -10.12 -16.78
C LEU A 309 0.85 -10.39 -15.60
N VAL A 310 1.11 -11.48 -14.88
CA VAL A 310 0.53 -11.77 -13.57
C VAL A 310 1.31 -10.97 -12.52
N PRO A 311 0.66 -10.20 -11.64
CA PRO A 311 1.33 -9.49 -10.55
C PRO A 311 1.46 -10.37 -9.32
N TYR A 312 2.61 -10.30 -8.65
CA TYR A 312 2.75 -10.65 -7.25
C TYR A 312 3.45 -9.50 -6.53
N TRP A 313 2.90 -9.02 -5.42
CA TRP A 313 3.44 -7.85 -4.72
C TRP A 313 3.90 -8.20 -3.30
N ALA A 314 5.14 -7.90 -2.97
CA ALA A 314 5.65 -7.97 -1.61
C ALA A 314 5.61 -6.58 -0.96
N GLU A 315 5.09 -6.46 0.27
CA GLU A 315 5.04 -5.16 0.97
C GLU A 315 6.44 -4.60 1.26
N TYR A 316 7.33 -5.48 1.70
CA TYR A 316 8.71 -5.19 2.07
C TYR A 316 9.64 -6.30 1.56
N PRO A 317 10.95 -6.03 1.38
CA PRO A 317 11.89 -7.01 0.85
C PRO A 317 12.35 -8.02 1.93
N LEU A 318 11.42 -8.57 2.70
CA LEU A 318 11.69 -9.46 3.82
C LEU A 318 11.95 -10.90 3.34
N ARG A 319 12.78 -11.63 4.09
CA ARG A 319 12.99 -13.08 3.90
C ARG A 319 11.68 -13.85 4.01
N SER A 320 10.80 -13.45 4.91
CA SER A 320 9.47 -14.05 5.08
C SER A 320 8.61 -13.88 3.82
N ALA A 321 8.63 -12.70 3.19
CA ALA A 321 7.90 -12.43 1.96
C ALA A 321 8.45 -13.23 0.78
N VAL A 322 9.79 -13.23 0.59
CA VAL A 322 10.46 -14.02 -0.45
C VAL A 322 10.24 -15.52 -0.30
N ARG A 323 10.23 -16.01 0.95
CA ARG A 323 9.91 -17.41 1.25
C ARG A 323 8.46 -17.74 0.89
N SER A 324 7.51 -16.89 1.26
CA SER A 324 6.09 -17.08 0.92
C SER A 324 5.87 -17.07 -0.59
N LEU A 325 6.49 -16.14 -1.31
CA LEU A 325 6.51 -16.11 -2.77
C LEU A 325 7.09 -17.39 -3.37
N SER A 326 8.20 -17.90 -2.82
CA SER A 326 8.83 -19.14 -3.30
C SER A 326 7.92 -20.36 -3.07
N TRP A 327 7.19 -20.42 -1.95
CA TRP A 327 6.17 -21.45 -1.71
C TRP A 327 4.98 -21.34 -2.67
N TRP A 328 4.51 -20.13 -2.94
CA TRP A 328 3.48 -19.89 -3.95
C TRP A 328 3.94 -20.33 -5.35
N LEU A 329 5.15 -19.95 -5.76
CA LEU A 329 5.73 -20.37 -7.04
C LEU A 329 5.89 -21.88 -7.15
N ALA A 330 6.31 -22.56 -6.08
CA ALA A 330 6.47 -24.02 -6.06
C ALA A 330 5.12 -24.76 -6.16
N GLY A 331 4.03 -24.18 -5.66
CA GLY A 331 2.67 -24.72 -5.78
C GLY A 331 1.93 -24.29 -7.05
N SER A 332 2.48 -23.33 -7.79
CA SER A 332 1.87 -22.79 -9.00
C SER A 332 2.28 -23.58 -10.24
N GLU A 333 1.46 -23.53 -11.29
CA GLU A 333 1.92 -23.92 -12.61
C GLU A 333 3.15 -23.06 -13.04
N PRO A 334 4.11 -23.59 -13.81
CA PRO A 334 5.33 -22.86 -14.16
C PRO A 334 5.10 -21.55 -14.92
N PHE A 335 5.95 -20.57 -14.66
CA PHE A 335 6.01 -19.31 -15.41
C PHE A 335 7.13 -19.36 -16.44
N THR A 336 6.87 -18.89 -17.66
CA THR A 336 7.88 -18.79 -18.73
C THR A 336 8.87 -17.67 -18.49
N SER A 337 8.40 -16.53 -17.95
CA SER A 337 9.24 -15.44 -17.50
C SER A 337 8.83 -14.92 -16.12
N ILE A 338 9.83 -14.49 -15.36
CA ILE A 338 9.67 -13.85 -14.04
C ILE A 338 10.58 -12.63 -13.99
N ASP A 339 9.97 -11.45 -13.93
CA ASP A 339 10.66 -10.16 -13.78
C ASP A 339 10.54 -9.70 -12.33
N VAL A 340 11.66 -9.54 -11.63
CA VAL A 340 11.69 -9.22 -10.19
C VAL A 340 12.22 -7.82 -9.94
N PHE A 341 11.43 -7.00 -9.23
CA PHE A 341 11.72 -5.62 -8.87
C PHE A 341 11.84 -5.45 -7.36
N PRO A 342 12.91 -5.96 -6.71
CA PRO A 342 13.05 -5.82 -5.27
C PRO A 342 13.39 -4.37 -4.92
N GLU A 343 12.55 -3.72 -4.11
CA GLU A 343 12.89 -2.40 -3.56
C GLU A 343 14.04 -2.58 -2.55
N PRO A 344 15.20 -1.93 -2.74
CA PRO A 344 16.27 -2.03 -1.75
C PRO A 344 15.79 -1.50 -0.39
N PRO A 345 16.02 -2.23 0.72
CA PRO A 345 15.61 -1.81 2.06
C PRO A 345 16.33 -0.55 2.56
N GLY A 346 17.43 -0.16 1.92
CA GLY A 346 18.30 0.92 2.38
C GLY A 346 19.32 0.48 3.43
N MET A 347 19.05 -0.58 4.20
CA MET A 347 20.04 -1.14 5.12
C MET A 347 20.01 -2.67 5.13
N PRO A 348 21.17 -3.34 5.34
CA PRO A 348 21.19 -4.78 5.52
C PRO A 348 20.68 -5.14 6.92
N LEU A 349 19.52 -5.77 7.00
CA LEU A 349 18.99 -6.38 8.23
C LEU A 349 18.97 -7.91 8.08
N PRO A 350 19.15 -8.69 9.16
CA PRO A 350 19.07 -10.16 9.11
C PRO A 350 17.73 -10.71 8.60
N THR A 351 16.68 -9.92 8.72
CA THR A 351 15.30 -10.21 8.31
C THR A 351 15.01 -9.85 6.86
N VAL A 352 15.86 -9.03 6.22
CA VAL A 352 15.72 -8.65 4.82
C VAL A 352 16.34 -9.73 3.94
N ALA A 353 15.65 -10.08 2.85
CA ALA A 353 16.14 -11.04 1.87
C ALA A 353 17.45 -10.57 1.25
N HIS A 354 18.39 -11.47 1.03
CA HIS A 354 19.57 -11.19 0.22
C HIS A 354 19.20 -11.13 -1.26
N LEU A 355 20.05 -10.47 -2.06
CA LEU A 355 19.87 -10.42 -3.51
C LEU A 355 19.80 -11.84 -4.12
N SER A 356 20.61 -12.78 -3.60
CA SER A 356 20.59 -14.18 -4.03
C SER A 356 19.26 -14.90 -3.79
N GLU A 357 18.47 -14.48 -2.79
CA GLU A 357 17.14 -15.04 -2.56
C GLU A 357 16.14 -14.52 -3.60
N TRP A 358 16.28 -13.27 -4.06
CA TRP A 358 15.53 -12.76 -5.20
C TRP A 358 15.94 -13.38 -6.54
N GLU A 359 17.23 -13.65 -6.72
CA GLU A 359 17.73 -14.39 -7.88
C GLU A 359 17.19 -15.83 -7.90
N ALA A 360 17.09 -16.47 -6.74
CA ALA A 360 16.42 -17.77 -6.60
C ALA A 360 14.94 -17.70 -6.99
N VAL A 361 14.20 -16.67 -6.60
CA VAL A 361 12.81 -16.43 -7.07
C VAL A 361 12.76 -16.32 -8.59
N ALA A 362 13.64 -15.52 -9.19
CA ALA A 362 13.69 -15.38 -10.66
C ALA A 362 13.98 -16.71 -11.36
N SER A 363 14.76 -17.60 -10.73
CA SER A 363 15.13 -18.90 -11.29
C SER A 363 13.97 -19.91 -11.42
N PHE A 364 12.80 -19.63 -10.82
CA PHE A 364 11.58 -20.42 -11.07
C PHE A 364 11.07 -20.29 -12.52
N ALA A 365 11.52 -19.28 -13.27
CA ALA A 365 11.13 -19.10 -14.66
C ALA A 365 11.70 -20.22 -15.55
N THR A 366 10.87 -20.80 -16.42
CA THR A 366 11.32 -21.89 -17.31
C THR A 366 12.15 -21.40 -18.51
N ARG A 367 12.11 -20.10 -18.83
CA ARG A 367 12.90 -19.51 -19.94
C ARG A 367 13.66 -18.27 -19.54
N HIS A 368 13.00 -17.31 -18.88
CA HIS A 368 13.60 -16.00 -18.62
C HIS A 368 13.29 -15.49 -17.20
N GLY A 369 14.23 -15.67 -16.29
CA GLY A 369 14.17 -15.08 -14.95
C GLY A 369 15.16 -13.94 -14.85
N LEU A 370 14.72 -12.76 -14.41
CA LEU A 370 15.64 -11.65 -14.15
C LEU A 370 15.26 -10.88 -12.88
N VAL A 371 16.28 -10.54 -12.10
CA VAL A 371 16.18 -9.44 -11.15
C VAL A 371 16.60 -8.16 -11.89
N ASP A 372 15.78 -7.11 -11.81
CA ASP A 372 16.06 -5.86 -12.49
C ASP A 372 17.47 -5.34 -12.15
N ARG A 373 18.23 -4.98 -13.17
CA ARG A 373 19.66 -4.64 -13.03
C ARG A 373 19.90 -3.42 -12.14
N ARG A 374 18.99 -2.43 -12.17
CA ARG A 374 19.12 -1.23 -11.34
C ARG A 374 18.80 -1.55 -9.90
N CYS A 375 17.75 -2.35 -9.66
CA CYS A 375 17.42 -2.87 -8.33
C CYS A 375 18.59 -3.69 -7.77
N ALA A 376 19.11 -4.65 -8.52
CA ALA A 376 20.24 -5.50 -8.12
C ALA A 376 21.49 -4.67 -7.76
N ARG A 377 21.84 -3.67 -8.57
CA ARG A 377 23.01 -2.80 -8.31
C ARG A 377 22.84 -1.94 -7.04
N ALA A 378 21.60 -1.55 -6.74
CA ALA A 378 21.29 -0.76 -5.55
C ALA A 378 21.09 -1.64 -4.30
N TYR A 379 21.03 -2.96 -4.42
CA TYR A 379 20.68 -3.83 -3.31
C TYR A 379 21.88 -4.10 -2.38
N PRO A 380 21.71 -4.13 -1.03
CA PRO A 380 20.51 -3.77 -0.28
C PRO A 380 20.44 -2.29 0.10
N SER A 381 21.54 -1.55 0.05
CA SER A 381 21.67 -0.26 0.76
C SER A 381 21.39 1.00 -0.06
N GLY A 382 21.21 0.86 -1.36
CA GLY A 382 20.91 1.96 -2.28
C GLY A 382 19.44 2.34 -2.28
N MET A 383 19.08 3.23 -3.21
CA MET A 383 17.70 3.64 -3.44
C MET A 383 17.36 3.51 -4.92
N VAL A 384 16.13 3.09 -5.21
CA VAL A 384 15.57 3.07 -6.55
C VAL A 384 14.33 3.98 -6.57
N PRO A 385 14.26 4.97 -7.47
CA PRO A 385 13.06 5.80 -7.59
C PRO A 385 11.84 4.95 -7.95
N ALA A 386 10.68 5.25 -7.36
CA ALA A 386 9.44 4.51 -7.58
C ALA A 386 9.06 4.39 -9.08
N HIS A 387 9.34 5.44 -9.86
CA HIS A 387 9.07 5.48 -11.30
C HIS A 387 9.93 4.51 -12.14
N HIS A 388 10.93 3.85 -11.54
CA HIS A 388 11.78 2.89 -12.25
C HIS A 388 11.00 1.65 -12.71
N ALA A 389 10.09 1.12 -11.87
CA ALA A 389 9.24 -0.02 -12.26
C ALA A 389 8.46 0.29 -13.55
N THR A 390 7.89 1.49 -13.65
CA THR A 390 7.26 2.00 -14.88
C THR A 390 8.23 1.99 -16.07
N GLN A 391 9.47 2.47 -15.91
CA GLN A 391 10.45 2.52 -16.99
C GLN A 391 10.83 1.12 -17.49
N ALA A 392 11.04 0.18 -16.58
CA ALA A 392 11.39 -1.19 -16.93
C ALA A 392 10.21 -1.91 -17.59
N LEU A 393 9.03 -1.90 -16.95
CA LEU A 393 7.84 -2.59 -17.45
C LEU A 393 7.35 -2.04 -18.80
N ARG A 394 7.58 -0.74 -19.09
CA ARG A 394 7.29 -0.14 -20.41
C ARG A 394 7.95 -0.86 -21.58
N SER A 395 9.13 -1.45 -21.37
CA SER A 395 9.87 -2.14 -22.42
C SER A 395 9.23 -3.46 -22.85
N HIS A 396 8.36 -4.04 -22.02
CA HIS A 396 7.61 -5.23 -22.40
C HIS A 396 6.66 -4.92 -23.57
N PRO A 397 6.58 -5.82 -24.56
CA PRO A 397 5.67 -5.65 -25.67
C PRO A 397 4.24 -5.56 -25.17
N TYR A 398 3.43 -4.76 -25.84
CA TYR A 398 2.00 -4.73 -25.59
C TYR A 398 1.42 -6.09 -25.96
N ASP A 399 0.69 -6.68 -25.01
CA ASP A 399 -0.03 -7.93 -25.25
C ASP A 399 -1.55 -7.68 -25.28
N LEU A 400 -2.03 -6.58 -24.70
CA LEU A 400 -3.47 -6.28 -24.63
C LEU A 400 -3.87 -5.11 -25.56
N PRO A 401 -4.73 -5.35 -26.57
CA PRO A 401 -5.55 -4.31 -27.16
C PRO A 401 -6.86 -4.08 -26.37
N TYR A 402 -7.46 -5.12 -25.78
CA TYR A 402 -8.61 -5.02 -24.86
C TYR A 402 -8.77 -6.31 -24.03
N LEU A 403 -8.96 -6.19 -22.71
CA LEU A 403 -9.32 -7.27 -21.80
C LEU A 403 -10.55 -6.80 -21.01
N PRO A 404 -11.67 -7.55 -20.98
CA PRO A 404 -12.85 -7.15 -20.23
C PRO A 404 -12.55 -7.07 -18.73
N HIS A 405 -13.34 -6.30 -17.99
CA HIS A 405 -13.23 -6.26 -16.54
C HIS A 405 -13.67 -7.60 -15.94
N VAL A 406 -13.02 -8.00 -14.84
CA VAL A 406 -13.47 -9.15 -14.06
C VAL A 406 -14.78 -8.80 -13.37
N ASP A 407 -15.73 -9.73 -13.37
CA ASP A 407 -16.95 -9.60 -12.57
C ASP A 407 -16.62 -9.65 -11.07
N PRO A 408 -17.17 -8.74 -10.24
CA PRO A 408 -16.88 -8.71 -8.80
C PRO A 408 -17.17 -10.02 -8.06
N ASP A 409 -18.27 -10.71 -8.35
CA ASP A 409 -18.63 -11.94 -7.65
C ASP A 409 -17.74 -13.12 -8.10
N ALA A 410 -17.35 -13.14 -9.39
CA ALA A 410 -16.35 -14.08 -9.90
C ALA A 410 -14.98 -13.85 -9.25
N ALA A 411 -14.55 -12.60 -9.11
CA ALA A 411 -13.30 -12.25 -8.43
C ALA A 411 -13.30 -12.71 -6.96
N LEU A 412 -14.38 -12.45 -6.23
CA LEU A 412 -14.51 -12.87 -4.83
C LEU A 412 -14.54 -14.39 -4.68
N SER A 413 -15.20 -15.09 -5.62
CA SER A 413 -15.22 -16.55 -5.66
C SER A 413 -13.82 -17.12 -5.89
N ALA A 414 -13.05 -16.56 -6.83
CA ALA A 414 -11.68 -16.98 -7.09
C ALA A 414 -10.75 -16.71 -5.89
N LEU A 415 -10.87 -15.54 -5.24
CA LEU A 415 -10.11 -15.22 -4.03
C LEU A 415 -10.44 -16.21 -2.89
N ALA A 416 -11.70 -16.61 -2.74
CA ALA A 416 -12.13 -17.59 -1.73
C ALA A 416 -11.64 -19.02 -2.03
N GLN A 417 -11.41 -19.35 -3.30
CA GLN A 417 -10.98 -20.68 -3.76
C GLN A 417 -9.46 -20.83 -3.86
N SER A 418 -8.68 -19.74 -3.80
CA SER A 418 -7.22 -19.80 -3.90
C SER A 418 -6.65 -20.78 -2.86
N ALA A 419 -5.93 -21.78 -3.35
CA ALA A 419 -5.50 -22.96 -2.59
C ALA A 419 -4.47 -22.66 -1.48
N GLN A 420 -4.07 -21.40 -1.31
CA GLN A 420 -3.10 -20.94 -0.31
C GLN A 420 -3.74 -20.21 0.90
N ALA A 421 -5.07 -20.22 1.02
CA ALA A 421 -5.83 -19.27 1.85
C ALA A 421 -5.80 -19.46 3.38
N ASP A 422 -4.72 -20.01 3.97
CA ASP A 422 -4.52 -19.84 5.42
C ASP A 422 -4.29 -18.36 5.71
N GLY A 423 -5.31 -17.70 6.27
CA GLY A 423 -5.26 -16.28 6.63
C GLY A 423 -5.84 -15.32 5.60
N LEU A 424 -6.61 -15.79 4.61
CA LEU A 424 -7.48 -14.99 3.75
C LEU A 424 -8.95 -15.37 3.99
N LEU A 425 -9.82 -14.38 4.16
CA LEU A 425 -11.26 -14.60 4.37
C LEU A 425 -12.09 -13.61 3.55
N VAL A 426 -13.05 -14.14 2.79
CA VAL A 426 -14.01 -13.35 2.01
C VAL A 426 -15.37 -13.37 2.71
N LEU A 427 -15.99 -12.20 2.92
CA LEU A 427 -17.25 -12.02 3.67
C LEU A 427 -18.31 -11.22 2.92
#